data_AF-K1RYS8-F1
#
_entry.id   AF-K1RYS8-F1
#
_cell.length_a   1.000
_cell.length_b   1.000
_cell.length_c   1.000
_cell.angle_alpha   90.00
_cell.angle_beta   90.00
_cell.angle_gamma   90.00
#
_symmetry.space_group_name_H-M   'P 1'
#
loop_
_entity.id
_entity.type
_entity.pdbx_description
1 polymer ?
#
loop_
_entity_poly.entity_id
_entity_poly.type
_entity_poly.pdbx_seq_one_letter_code
_entity_poly.pdbx_strand_id
1 'polypeptide(L)'
;MDTSFANKYKNKLFIQTLGKKGLKYSLNGSEWNILGAFENDNIVDTSGAGDWTTATFLNYLKVHNALNIAAISESLVKEGLSEAQKVGALSCSFEGARGMMTIKE
;
A
#
# COMPACT_ATOMS: atom_id res chain seq x y z
N MET A 1 8.23 0.03 -17.23
CA MET A 1 7.34 -1.16 -17.22
C MET A 1 6.01 -0.71 -17.79
N ASP A 2 5.46 -1.41 -18.77
CA ASP A 2 4.17 -1.07 -19.35
C ASP A 2 3.05 -1.24 -18.31
N THR A 3 2.31 -0.16 -18.05
CA THR A 3 1.18 -0.15 -17.11
C THR A 3 -0.17 0.12 -17.78
N SER A 4 -0.20 0.12 -19.12
CA SER A 4 -1.41 0.34 -19.92
C SER A 4 -2.48 -0.74 -19.73
N PHE A 5 -2.08 -1.93 -19.26
CA PHE A 5 -3.01 -3.03 -18.97
C PHE A 5 -4.08 -2.63 -17.94
N ALA A 6 -3.75 -1.75 -16.98
CA ALA A 6 -4.66 -1.32 -15.93
C ALA A 6 -5.92 -0.63 -16.51
N ASN A 7 -5.76 0.10 -17.61
CA ASN A 7 -6.82 0.87 -18.27
C ASN A 7 -7.99 -0.01 -18.75
N LYS A 8 -7.73 -1.32 -18.96
CA LYS A 8 -8.71 -2.31 -19.41
C LYS A 8 -9.68 -2.76 -18.31
N TYR A 9 -9.39 -2.48 -17.04
CA TYR A 9 -10.16 -3.02 -15.92
C TYR A 9 -10.91 -1.93 -15.15
N LYS A 10 -12.23 -1.86 -15.33
CA LYS A 10 -13.11 -0.84 -14.72
C LYS A 10 -13.66 -1.19 -13.34
N ASN A 11 -13.16 -2.25 -12.72
CA ASN A 11 -13.60 -2.78 -11.43
C ASN A 11 -12.44 -3.34 -10.60
N LYS A 12 -11.23 -2.82 -10.80
CA LYS A 12 -9.99 -3.29 -10.18
C LYS A 12 -9.19 -2.14 -9.63
N LEU A 13 -8.46 -2.42 -8.56
CA LEU A 13 -7.43 -1.56 -8.02
C LEU A 13 -6.09 -2.25 -8.26
N PHE A 14 -5.20 -1.58 -8.99
CA PHE A 14 -3.81 -2.01 -9.14
C PHE A 14 -2.93 -1.16 -8.24
N ILE A 15 -2.00 -1.80 -7.53
CA ILE A 15 -1.04 -1.15 -6.64
C ILE A 15 0.34 -1.67 -7.03
N GLN A 16 1.30 -0.76 -7.19
CA GLN A 16 2.70 -1.09 -7.42
C GLN A 16 3.56 -0.35 -6.40
N THR A 17 4.23 -1.12 -5.52
CA THR A 17 5.24 -0.56 -4.62
C THR A 17 6.50 -0.19 -5.40
N LEU A 18 7.12 0.92 -5.01
CA LEU A 18 8.31 1.51 -5.66
C LEU A 18 9.45 1.73 -4.64
N GLY A 19 9.41 1.03 -3.50
CA GLY A 19 10.38 1.16 -2.41
C GLY A 19 10.47 2.60 -1.90
N LYS A 20 11.68 3.17 -1.88
CA LYS A 20 11.94 4.56 -1.45
C LYS A 20 11.18 5.64 -2.24
N LYS A 21 10.57 5.30 -3.38
CA LYS A 21 9.73 6.23 -4.17
C LYS A 21 8.25 6.17 -3.77
N GLY A 22 7.88 5.31 -2.81
CA GLY A 22 6.53 5.11 -2.33
C GLY A 22 5.80 4.05 -3.14
N LEU A 23 4.62 4.38 -3.64
CA LEU A 23 3.85 3.51 -4.52
C LEU A 23 3.11 4.32 -5.58
N LYS A 24 2.60 3.61 -6.56
CA LYS A 24 1.58 4.14 -7.45
C LYS A 24 0.40 3.18 -7.53
N TYR A 25 -0.77 3.71 -7.84
CA TYR A 25 -1.97 2.92 -7.96
C TYR A 25 -2.87 3.42 -9.10
N SER A 26 -3.74 2.55 -9.59
CA SER A 26 -4.75 2.84 -10.61
C SER A 26 -6.07 2.21 -10.17
N LEU A 27 -7.12 3.01 -10.03
CA LEU A 27 -8.45 2.56 -9.64
C LEU A 27 -9.37 2.57 -10.87
N ASN A 28 -10.02 1.44 -11.14
CA ASN A 28 -11.01 1.30 -12.22
C ASN A 28 -10.47 1.75 -13.59
N GLY A 29 -9.17 1.48 -13.83
CA GLY A 29 -8.48 1.83 -15.07
C GLY A 29 -8.38 3.33 -15.29
N SER A 30 -8.26 4.10 -14.20
CA SER A 30 -7.83 5.51 -14.20
C SER A 30 -6.36 5.64 -14.56
N GLU A 31 -5.90 6.88 -14.70
CA GLU A 31 -4.47 7.20 -14.69
C GLU A 31 -3.80 6.73 -13.39
N TRP A 32 -2.48 6.49 -13.47
CA TRP A 32 -1.69 6.07 -12.33
C TRP A 32 -1.39 7.25 -11.40
N ASN A 33 -1.91 7.18 -10.19
CA ASN A 33 -1.66 8.15 -9.13
C ASN A 33 -0.42 7.74 -8.33
N ILE A 34 0.48 8.70 -8.07
CA ILE A 34 1.71 8.47 -7.31
C ILE A 34 1.52 8.97 -5.88
N LEU A 35 1.89 8.13 -4.91
CA LEU A 35 2.01 8.51 -3.50
C LEU A 35 3.47 8.36 -3.10
N GLY A 36 4.06 9.44 -2.58
CA GLY A 36 5.42 9.43 -2.06
C GLY A 36 5.60 8.44 -0.90
N ALA A 37 6.83 8.00 -0.70
CA ALA A 37 7.16 7.17 0.46
C ALA A 37 7.02 7.98 1.75
N PHE A 38 6.78 7.27 2.85
CA PHE A 38 7.02 7.82 4.17
C PHE A 38 8.50 7.67 4.51
N GLU A 39 9.11 8.75 4.99
CA GLU A 39 10.50 8.73 5.45
C GLU A 39 10.62 7.87 6.70
N ASN A 40 11.65 7.02 6.73
CA ASN A 40 12.04 6.24 7.89
C ASN A 40 13.57 6.32 8.00
N ASP A 41 14.06 6.94 9.07
CA ASP A 41 15.49 7.12 9.32
C ASP A 41 16.16 5.87 9.92
N ASN A 42 15.37 4.88 10.34
CA ASN A 42 15.82 3.68 11.05
C ASN A 42 15.59 2.41 10.22
N ILE A 43 16.07 2.38 8.97
CA ILE A 43 15.90 1.21 8.09
C ILE A 43 16.92 0.12 8.48
N VAL A 44 16.43 -1.07 8.79
CA VAL A 44 17.21 -2.27 9.15
C VAL A 44 17.12 -3.33 8.03
N ASP A 45 15.90 -3.70 7.61
CA ASP A 45 15.63 -4.66 6.53
C ASP A 45 14.38 -4.19 5.76
N THR A 46 14.28 -4.46 4.46
CA THR A 46 13.10 -4.09 3.66
C THR A 46 12.22 -5.28 3.28
N SER A 47 12.62 -6.49 3.69
CA SER A 47 11.87 -7.71 3.49
C SER A 47 10.46 -7.59 4.08
N GLY A 48 9.44 -8.03 3.35
CA GLY A 48 8.05 -8.01 3.82
C GLY A 48 7.37 -6.65 3.89
N ALA A 49 8.04 -5.52 3.60
CA ALA A 49 7.40 -4.19 3.65
C ALA A 49 6.16 -4.08 2.75
N GLY A 50 6.17 -4.76 1.60
CA GLY A 50 5.01 -4.88 0.71
C GLY A 50 3.86 -5.70 1.30
N ASP A 51 4.17 -6.75 2.08
CA ASP A 51 3.17 -7.57 2.77
C ASP A 51 2.53 -6.77 3.91
N TRP A 52 3.31 -6.03 4.69
CA TRP A 52 2.80 -5.12 5.73
C TRP A 52 1.95 -4.00 5.15
N THR A 53 2.36 -3.42 4.02
CA THR A 53 1.53 -2.45 3.29
C THR A 53 0.21 -3.09 2.85
N THR A 54 0.25 -4.28 2.25
CA THR A 54 -0.94 -4.98 1.76
C THR A 54 -1.90 -5.36 2.89
N ALA A 55 -1.39 -5.98 3.95
CA ALA A 55 -2.19 -6.40 5.10
C ALA A 55 -2.85 -5.20 5.79
N THR A 56 -2.10 -4.11 5.99
CA THR A 56 -2.63 -2.88 6.56
C THR A 56 -3.72 -2.28 5.68
N PHE A 57 -3.52 -2.24 4.37
CA PHE A 57 -4.53 -1.73 3.44
C PHE A 57 -5.81 -2.57 3.45
N LEU A 58 -5.70 -3.91 3.43
CA LEU A 58 -6.86 -4.79 3.54
C LEU A 58 -7.63 -4.59 4.85
N ASN A 59 -6.91 -4.42 5.96
CA ASN A 59 -7.52 -4.09 7.25
C ASN A 59 -8.23 -2.73 7.20
N TYR A 60 -7.59 -1.71 6.61
CA TYR A 60 -8.19 -0.39 6.43
C TYR A 60 -9.49 -0.47 5.63
N LEU A 61 -9.51 -1.19 4.50
CA LEU A 61 -10.72 -1.41 3.71
C LEU A 61 -11.81 -2.11 4.52
N LYS A 62 -11.46 -3.12 5.32
CA LYS A 62 -12.40 -3.85 6.17
C LYS A 62 -13.04 -2.93 7.22
N VAL A 63 -12.24 -2.13 7.93
CA VAL A 63 -12.72 -1.18 8.96
C VAL A 63 -13.67 -0.14 8.36
N HIS A 64 -13.45 0.28 7.12
CA HIS A 64 -14.28 1.26 6.43
C HIS A 64 -15.40 0.66 5.58
N ASN A 65 -15.66 -0.65 5.68
CA ASN A 65 -16.66 -1.37 4.87
C ASN A 65 -16.48 -1.19 3.35
N ALA A 66 -15.25 -1.03 2.88
CA ALA A 66 -14.89 -0.69 1.51
C ALA A 66 -14.30 -1.87 0.72
N LEU A 67 -14.78 -3.09 0.96
CA LEU A 67 -14.32 -4.29 0.25
C LEU A 67 -14.88 -4.42 -1.18
N ASN A 68 -15.92 -3.67 -1.52
CA ASN A 68 -16.40 -3.57 -2.90
C ASN A 68 -15.56 -2.57 -3.70
N ILE A 69 -14.49 -3.06 -4.32
CA ILE A 69 -13.56 -2.24 -5.12
C ILE A 69 -14.25 -1.51 -6.29
N ALA A 70 -15.35 -2.03 -6.83
CA ALA A 70 -16.07 -1.33 -7.91
C ALA A 70 -16.74 -0.03 -7.43
N ALA A 71 -17.01 0.10 -6.13
CA ALA A 71 -17.70 1.24 -5.52
C ALA A 71 -16.82 2.05 -4.56
N ILE A 72 -15.54 1.71 -4.43
CA ILE A 72 -14.61 2.43 -3.54
C ILE A 72 -14.29 3.81 -4.12
N SER A 73 -14.19 4.82 -3.25
CA SER A 73 -13.78 6.15 -3.66
C SER A 73 -12.26 6.26 -3.80
N GLU A 74 -11.83 7.12 -4.71
CA GLU A 74 -10.42 7.47 -4.90
C GLU A 74 -9.78 8.03 -3.62
N SER A 75 -10.53 8.83 -2.86
CA SER A 75 -10.07 9.39 -1.58
C SER A 75 -9.76 8.30 -0.55
N LEU A 76 -10.65 7.30 -0.42
CA LEU A 76 -10.48 6.21 0.54
C LEU A 76 -9.31 5.31 0.15
N VAL A 77 -9.12 5.05 -1.15
CA VAL A 77 -7.92 4.35 -1.66
C VAL A 77 -6.66 5.13 -1.30
N LYS A 78 -6.63 6.44 -1.60
CA LYS A 78 -5.48 7.30 -1.31
C LYS A 78 -5.13 7.34 0.18
N GLU A 79 -6.12 7.54 1.04
CA GLU A 79 -5.94 7.57 2.49
C GLU A 79 -5.48 6.21 3.02
N GLY A 80 -6.16 5.12 2.63
CA GLY A 80 -5.79 3.77 3.04
C GLY A 80 -4.40 3.36 2.60
N LEU A 81 -3.99 3.69 1.37
CA LEU A 81 -2.64 3.42 0.88
C LEU A 81 -1.60 4.31 1.58
N SER A 82 -1.96 5.51 2.00
CA SER A 82 -1.07 6.37 2.78
C SER A 82 -0.84 5.78 4.17
N GLU A 83 -1.88 5.36 4.89
CA GLU A 83 -1.74 4.69 6.19
C GLU A 83 -0.98 3.36 6.07
N ALA A 84 -1.28 2.58 5.03
CA ALA A 84 -0.59 1.33 4.76
C ALA A 84 0.92 1.49 4.54
N GLN A 85 1.34 2.51 3.79
CA GLN A 85 2.76 2.77 3.57
C GLN A 85 3.48 3.20 4.85
N LYS A 86 2.82 3.86 5.82
CA LYS A 86 3.43 4.17 7.12
C LYS A 86 3.80 2.89 7.86
N VAL A 87 2.89 1.92 7.89
CA VAL A 87 3.12 0.63 8.55
C VAL A 87 4.17 -0.20 7.79
N GLY A 88 4.12 -0.18 6.45
CA GLY A 88 5.16 -0.78 5.62
C GLY A 88 6.53 -0.16 5.87
N ALA A 89 6.63 1.16 5.96
CA ALA A 89 7.87 1.87 6.28
C ALA A 89 8.36 1.51 7.69
N LEU A 90 7.48 1.50 8.71
CA LEU A 90 7.82 1.11 10.07
C LEU A 90 8.32 -0.33 10.16
N SER A 91 7.72 -1.24 9.39
CA SER A 91 8.16 -2.64 9.36
C SER A 91 9.62 -2.78 8.94
N CYS A 92 10.13 -1.83 8.16
CA CYS A 92 11.53 -1.83 7.74
C CYS A 92 12.52 -1.55 8.89
N SER A 93 12.05 -1.14 10.06
CA SER A 93 12.89 -0.93 11.25
C SER A 93 13.19 -2.21 12.02
N PHE A 94 12.79 -3.37 11.50
CA PHE A 94 12.96 -4.67 12.13
C PHE A 94 13.57 -5.66 11.15
N GLU A 95 14.38 -6.59 11.65
CA GLU A 95 14.96 -7.65 10.83
C GLU A 95 13.89 -8.68 10.41
N GLY A 96 13.87 -9.01 9.12
CA GLY A 96 13.00 -10.02 8.53
C GLY A 96 11.56 -9.56 8.29
N ALA A 97 10.88 -10.25 7.36
CA ALA A 97 9.53 -9.91 6.90
C ALA A 97 8.45 -9.81 8.00
N ARG A 98 8.67 -10.45 9.16
CA ARG A 98 7.75 -10.46 10.30
C ARG A 98 8.34 -9.81 11.56
N GLY A 99 9.50 -9.15 11.46
CA GLY A 99 10.24 -8.63 12.61
C GLY A 99 9.42 -7.70 13.51
N MET A 100 8.53 -6.90 12.91
CA MET A 100 7.64 -5.99 13.65
C MET A 100 6.61 -6.71 14.55
N MET A 101 6.31 -8.00 14.33
CA MET A 101 5.41 -8.77 15.21
C MET A 101 5.98 -9.02 16.61
N THR A 102 7.26 -8.69 16.82
CA THR A 102 7.94 -8.88 18.12
C THR A 102 7.70 -7.72 19.08
N ILE A 103 7.12 -6.61 18.61
CA ILE A 103 6.71 -5.50 19.48
C ILE A 103 5.61 -6.00 20.42
N LYS A 104 5.79 -5.76 21.72
CA LYS A 104 4.73 -5.94 22.72
C LYS A 104 3.98 -4.63 22.87
N GLU A 105 2.66 -4.70 22.84
CA GLU A 105 1.75 -3.59 23.17
C GLU A 105 1.88 -3.16 24.64
#